data_AF-A0A0G2HU91-F1
#
_entry.id   AF-A0A0G2HU91-F1
#
_cell.length_a   1.000
_cell.length_b   1.000
_cell.length_c   1.000
_cell.angle_alpha   90.00
_cell.angle_beta   90.00
_cell.angle_gamma   90.00
#
_symmetry.space_group_name_H-M   'P 1'
#
loop_
_entity.id
_entity.type
_entity.pdbx_description
1 polymer ?
#
loop_
_entity_poly.entity_id
_entity_poly.type
_entity_poly.pdbx_seq_one_letter_code
_entity_poly.pdbx_strand_id
1 'polypeptide(L)'
;MASHNCHCTACQRETGSAFSPNIIIEASSVTRLPPASPTVPAHRGAPDSLPPAGPAPAPAPAPGAENNATPPDDDDLLRVAIPSESGAGQTIVRCPRCLAALWSEYAYGPAVRFVKSGTLDRAWLVEPDLHIFVRSKRPFVTIGDGKPQFQEYYDRAQFWRPEGLERWARVMVEVQKYWASSQAGS
;
A
#
# COMPACT_ATOMS: atom_id res chain seq x y z
N MET A 1 -11.82 6.58 -5.67
CA MET A 1 -10.57 7.34 -5.53
C MET A 1 -9.67 6.94 -6.71
N ALA A 2 -8.34 7.07 -6.62
CA ALA A 2 -7.43 6.74 -7.72
C ALA A 2 -6.33 5.75 -7.31
N SER A 3 -5.84 4.99 -8.28
CA SER A 3 -4.59 4.23 -8.20
C SER A 3 -3.45 5.04 -8.82
N HIS A 4 -2.24 4.93 -8.27
CA HIS A 4 -1.06 5.54 -8.87
C HIS A 4 0.20 4.74 -8.61
N ASN A 5 1.14 4.88 -9.52
CA ASN A 5 2.52 4.43 -9.30
C ASN A 5 3.37 5.59 -8.80
N CYS A 6 3.90 5.46 -7.58
CA CYS A 6 4.79 6.45 -6.99
C CYS A 6 6.25 6.09 -7.26
N HIS A 7 6.94 6.98 -7.97
CA HIS A 7 8.36 6.83 -8.32
C HIS A 7 9.30 7.55 -7.37
N CYS A 8 8.82 8.07 -6.23
CA CYS A 8 9.68 8.78 -5.28
C CYS A 8 10.72 7.86 -4.65
N THR A 9 11.84 8.41 -4.18
CA THR A 9 12.96 7.59 -3.67
C THR A 9 12.60 6.88 -2.36
N ALA A 10 11.72 7.47 -1.56
CA ALA A 10 11.21 6.83 -0.34
C ALA A 10 10.39 5.57 -0.67
N CYS A 11 9.49 5.63 -1.65
CA CYS A 11 8.69 4.48 -2.10
C CYS A 11 9.54 3.38 -2.75
N GLN A 12 10.58 3.75 -3.50
CA GLN A 12 11.54 2.80 -4.06
C GLN A 12 12.31 2.06 -2.95
N ARG A 13 12.86 2.80 -1.97
CA ARG A 13 13.57 2.23 -0.83
C ARG A 13 12.69 1.32 0.02
N GLU A 14 11.42 1.71 0.20
CA GLU A 14 10.46 0.94 0.98
C GLU A 14 10.20 -0.44 0.38
N THR A 15 10.07 -0.52 -0.95
CA THR A 15 9.65 -1.73 -1.65
C THR A 15 10.80 -2.52 -2.26
N GLY A 16 11.97 -1.92 -2.38
CA GLY A 16 13.08 -2.44 -3.20
C GLY A 16 12.80 -2.43 -4.71
N SER A 17 11.64 -1.92 -5.14
CA SER A 17 11.21 -1.86 -6.53
C SER A 17 11.49 -0.50 -7.17
N ALA A 18 11.31 -0.40 -8.49
CA ALA A 18 11.48 0.85 -9.23
C ALA A 18 10.37 1.89 -8.97
N PHE A 19 9.22 1.45 -8.45
CA PHE A 19 8.11 2.28 -8.01
C PHE A 19 7.22 1.50 -7.02
N SER A 20 6.36 2.20 -6.28
CA SER A 20 5.33 1.59 -5.43
C SER A 20 3.94 1.76 -6.05
N PRO A 21 3.21 0.68 -6.34
CA PRO A 21 1.85 0.75 -6.88
C PRO A 21 0.82 0.87 -5.75
N ASN A 22 0.16 2.01 -5.64
CA ASN A 22 -0.75 2.33 -4.53
C ASN A 22 -2.20 2.51 -5.01
N ILE A 23 -3.16 2.03 -4.22
CA ILE A 23 -4.57 2.41 -4.31
C ILE A 23 -4.89 3.29 -3.12
N ILE A 24 -5.41 4.49 -3.38
CA ILE A 24 -5.92 5.35 -2.31
C ILE A 24 -7.35 4.91 -2.02
N ILE A 25 -7.66 4.58 -0.77
CA ILE A 25 -8.99 4.13 -0.38
C ILE A 25 -9.30 4.53 1.07
N GLU A 26 -10.56 4.84 1.36
CA GLU A 26 -11.02 5.04 2.74
C GLU A 26 -10.91 3.74 3.54
N ALA A 27 -10.44 3.84 4.77
CA ALA A 27 -10.21 2.68 5.63
C ALA A 27 -11.49 1.87 5.90
N SER A 28 -12.66 2.52 5.89
CA SER A 28 -13.97 1.88 6.03
C SER A 28 -14.35 0.97 4.85
N SER A 29 -13.68 1.10 3.70
CA SER A 29 -13.85 0.20 2.55
C SER A 29 -12.87 -0.97 2.56
N VAL A 30 -12.07 -1.15 3.62
CA VAL A 30 -11.05 -2.20 3.71
C VAL A 30 -11.28 -3.03 4.97
N THR A 31 -11.75 -4.26 4.77
CA THR A 31 -11.95 -5.25 5.82
C THR A 31 -10.75 -6.18 5.89
N ARG A 32 -10.23 -6.41 7.10
CA ARG A 32 -9.22 -7.43 7.33
C ARG A 32 -9.89 -8.80 7.42
N LEU A 33 -9.40 -9.74 6.61
CA LEU A 33 -9.79 -11.14 6.66
C LEU A 33 -8.77 -11.93 7.52
N PRO A 34 -9.13 -13.13 8.03
CA PRO A 34 -8.18 -14.03 8.62
C PRO A 34 -7.00 -14.34 7.67
N PRO A 35 -5.81 -14.69 8.20
CA PRO A 35 -4.68 -15.09 7.36
C PRO A 35 -5.05 -16.21 6.39
N ALA A 36 -4.65 -16.06 5.14
CA ALA A 36 -4.82 -17.06 4.10
C ALA A 36 -3.47 -17.37 3.44
N SER A 37 -3.34 -18.56 2.86
CA SER A 37 -2.16 -18.88 2.06
C SER A 37 -2.14 -17.99 0.81
N PRO A 38 -0.98 -17.39 0.46
CA PRO A 38 -0.88 -16.53 -0.71
C PRO A 38 -1.14 -17.32 -1.97
N THR A 39 -1.62 -16.64 -2.99
CA THR A 39 -2.02 -17.27 -4.24
C THR A 39 -0.90 -17.22 -5.29
N VAL A 40 -0.50 -18.36 -5.90
CA VAL A 40 0.47 -18.38 -7.01
C VAL A 40 0.18 -19.51 -8.03
N PRO A 41 0.52 -19.32 -9.33
CA PRO A 41 0.82 -18.04 -9.97
C PRO A 41 -0.47 -17.22 -10.19
N ALA A 42 -0.42 -15.93 -9.90
CA ALA A 42 -1.56 -15.04 -10.01
C ALA A 42 -1.37 -14.09 -11.21
N HIS A 43 -2.09 -14.33 -12.31
CA HIS A 43 -2.00 -13.54 -13.55
C HIS A 43 -3.36 -13.32 -14.21
N ARG A 44 -3.42 -12.41 -15.18
CA ARG A 44 -4.63 -12.20 -16.01
C ARG A 44 -5.00 -13.51 -16.71
N GLY A 45 -6.24 -13.96 -16.55
CA GLY A 45 -6.73 -15.23 -17.10
C GLY A 45 -6.53 -16.45 -16.20
N ALA A 46 -5.95 -16.29 -15.01
CA ALA A 46 -5.97 -17.32 -13.98
C ALA A 46 -7.42 -17.60 -13.50
N PRO A 47 -7.75 -18.84 -13.08
CA PRO A 47 -9.07 -19.17 -12.54
C PRO A 47 -9.40 -18.36 -11.28
N ASP A 48 -10.70 -18.15 -11.00
CA ASP A 48 -11.15 -17.36 -9.84
C ASP A 48 -10.75 -17.98 -8.49
N SER A 49 -10.52 -19.30 -8.46
CA SER A 49 -9.85 -20.00 -7.36
C SER A 49 -8.52 -20.55 -7.85
N LEU A 50 -7.45 -20.06 -7.24
CA LEU A 50 -6.10 -20.57 -7.46
C LEU A 50 -5.74 -21.46 -6.27
N PRO A 51 -4.99 -22.56 -6.49
CA PRO A 51 -4.46 -23.32 -5.38
C PRO A 51 -3.57 -22.38 -4.53
N PRO A 52 -3.58 -22.54 -3.20
CA PRO A 52 -2.63 -21.84 -2.37
C PRO A 52 -1.22 -22.11 -2.88
N ALA A 53 -0.32 -21.13 -2.72
CA ALA A 53 1.10 -21.37 -2.84
C ALA A 53 1.44 -22.66 -2.11
N GLY A 54 2.27 -23.48 -2.75
CA GLY A 54 2.65 -24.81 -2.25
C GLY A 54 3.00 -24.79 -0.76
N PRO A 55 3.07 -25.98 -0.13
CA PRO A 55 2.95 -26.13 1.33
C PRO A 55 3.67 -25.04 2.10
N ALA A 56 2.97 -24.43 3.06
CA ALA A 56 3.50 -23.35 3.87
C ALA A 56 4.94 -23.71 4.29
N PRO A 57 5.94 -22.87 3.97
CA PRO A 57 7.31 -23.20 4.30
C PRO A 57 7.37 -23.46 5.81
N ALA A 58 8.08 -24.53 6.20
CA ALA A 58 8.40 -24.74 7.61
C ALA A 58 9.00 -23.44 8.16
N PRO A 59 8.60 -22.99 9.36
CA PRO A 59 9.13 -21.76 9.93
C PRO A 59 10.65 -21.81 9.88
N ALA A 60 11.27 -20.77 9.33
CA ALA A 60 12.72 -20.65 9.37
C ALA A 60 13.15 -20.72 10.84
N PRO A 61 14.13 -21.55 11.21
CA PRO A 61 14.64 -21.55 12.57
C PRO A 61 15.16 -20.14 12.86
N ALA A 62 14.62 -19.48 13.88
CA ALA A 62 15.15 -18.20 14.30
C ALA A 62 16.63 -18.39 14.72
N PRO A 63 17.52 -17.46 14.37
CA PRO A 63 18.93 -17.57 14.77
C PRO A 63 19.01 -17.58 16.30
N GLY A 64 19.37 -18.75 16.86
CA GLY A 64 19.47 -18.98 18.30
C GLY A 64 18.17 -19.39 19.00
N ALA A 65 17.06 -19.67 18.29
CA ALA A 65 15.84 -20.15 18.91
C ALA A 65 15.81 -21.68 18.96
N GLU A 66 15.62 -22.22 20.17
CA GLU A 66 15.07 -23.55 20.38
C GLU A 66 13.75 -23.66 19.59
N ASN A 67 13.56 -24.80 18.94
CA ASN A 67 12.58 -25.21 17.93
C ASN A 67 11.08 -25.08 18.31
N ASN A 68 10.72 -24.20 19.25
CA ASN A 68 9.38 -24.03 19.81
C ASN A 68 8.91 -22.57 19.92
N ALA A 69 9.53 -21.60 19.21
CA ALA A 69 9.02 -20.24 19.18
C ALA A 69 7.66 -20.20 18.45
N THR A 70 6.58 -19.97 19.21
CA THR A 70 5.25 -19.68 18.67
C THR A 70 5.37 -18.49 17.71
N PRO A 71 4.85 -18.57 16.47
CA PRO A 71 4.79 -17.43 15.57
C PRO A 71 4.14 -16.23 16.29
N PRO A 72 4.59 -14.99 16.04
CA PRO A 72 3.91 -13.82 16.57
C PRO A 72 2.43 -13.91 16.23
N ASP A 73 1.58 -13.54 17.19
CA ASP A 73 0.13 -13.57 17.03
C ASP A 73 -0.23 -12.83 15.73
N ASP A 74 -0.87 -13.54 14.79
CA ASP A 74 -1.17 -13.01 13.45
C ASP A 74 -2.12 -11.80 13.55
N ASP A 75 -2.68 -11.53 14.75
CA ASP A 75 -3.66 -10.49 15.03
C ASP A 75 -3.16 -9.06 15.17
N ASP A 76 -1.86 -8.81 15.29
CA ASP A 76 -1.34 -7.44 15.29
C ASP A 76 -0.42 -7.16 14.10
N LEU A 77 -0.93 -6.35 13.16
CA LEU A 77 -0.13 -5.84 12.05
C LEU A 77 0.97 -4.92 12.58
N LEU A 78 2.19 -5.10 12.09
CA LEU A 78 3.31 -4.26 12.48
C LEU A 78 3.15 -2.86 11.88
N ARG A 79 3.23 -1.82 12.71
CA ARG A 79 3.10 -0.42 12.30
C ARG A 79 4.44 0.30 12.51
N VAL A 80 5.02 0.82 11.44
CA VAL A 80 6.36 1.44 11.47
C VAL A 80 6.29 2.86 10.93
N ALA A 81 6.59 3.85 11.77
CA ALA A 81 6.73 5.23 11.34
C ALA A 81 8.08 5.43 10.63
N ILE A 82 8.07 6.00 9.43
CA ILE A 82 9.27 6.33 8.66
C ILE A 82 9.16 7.72 8.04
N PRO A 83 10.29 8.35 7.67
CA PRO A 83 10.27 9.57 6.87
C PRO A 83 9.56 9.36 5.52
N SER A 84 8.95 10.43 5.01
CA SER A 84 8.41 10.50 3.65
C SER A 84 9.03 11.67 2.91
N GLU A 85 9.04 11.62 1.58
CA GLU A 85 9.63 12.69 0.75
C GLU A 85 8.86 14.02 0.88
N SER A 86 7.60 13.98 1.34
CA SER A 86 6.82 15.18 1.66
C SER A 86 7.15 15.80 3.02
N GLY A 87 8.08 15.23 3.79
CA GLY A 87 8.47 15.70 5.12
C GLY A 87 7.51 15.35 6.25
N ALA A 88 6.22 15.12 5.96
CA ALA A 88 5.20 14.77 6.95
C ALA A 88 5.34 13.38 7.60
N GLY A 89 6.28 12.56 7.13
CA GLY A 89 6.38 11.15 7.51
C GLY A 89 5.27 10.27 6.92
N GLN A 90 5.32 8.99 7.26
CA GLN A 90 4.25 8.01 7.01
C GLN A 90 4.36 6.88 8.04
N THR A 91 3.23 6.25 8.36
CA THR A 91 3.21 4.97 9.06
C THR A 91 2.94 3.88 8.04
N ILE A 92 3.80 2.87 7.97
CA ILE A 92 3.57 1.73 7.09
C ILE A 92 3.14 0.53 7.89
N VAL A 93 2.05 -0.09 7.45
CA VAL A 93 1.46 -1.26 8.06
C VAL A 93 1.93 -2.51 7.32
N ARG A 94 2.41 -3.50 8.06
CA ARG A 94 3.09 -4.70 7.56
C ARG A 94 2.50 -5.97 8.12
N CYS A 95 2.59 -7.04 7.33
CA CYS A 95 2.47 -8.39 7.85
C CYS A 95 3.63 -8.66 8.84
N PRO A 96 3.37 -9.12 10.07
CA PRO A 96 4.43 -9.38 11.05
C PRO A 96 5.30 -10.60 10.68
N ARG A 97 4.83 -11.47 9.78
CA ARG A 97 5.55 -12.69 9.37
C ARG A 97 6.51 -12.48 8.22
N CYS A 98 6.04 -11.88 7.12
CA CYS A 98 6.85 -11.68 5.91
C CYS A 98 7.30 -10.23 5.71
N LEU A 99 6.87 -9.31 6.57
CA LEU A 99 7.20 -7.88 6.52
C LEU A 99 6.71 -7.15 5.24
N ALA A 100 5.89 -7.81 4.42
CA ALA A 100 5.27 -7.18 3.26
C ALA A 100 4.46 -5.94 3.70
N ALA A 101 4.68 -4.83 3.00
CA ALA A 101 3.92 -3.60 3.17
C ALA A 101 2.50 -3.81 2.65
N LEU A 102 1.49 -3.73 3.52
CA LEU A 102 0.08 -3.89 3.14
C LEU A 102 -0.50 -2.55 2.70
N TRP A 103 -0.26 -1.49 3.48
CA TRP A 103 -0.61 -0.12 3.13
C TRP A 103 0.23 0.90 3.89
N SER A 104 0.26 2.13 3.38
CA SER A 104 0.78 3.30 4.09
C SER A 104 -0.35 4.21 4.57
N GLU A 105 -0.13 4.87 5.70
CA GLU A 105 -0.95 5.93 6.27
C GLU A 105 -0.08 7.19 6.33
N TYR A 106 -0.43 8.19 5.51
CA TYR A 106 0.31 9.45 5.41
C TYR A 106 -0.28 10.51 6.34
N ALA A 107 -0.06 11.79 6.05
CA ALA A 107 -0.63 12.91 6.79
C ALA A 107 -2.16 12.82 7.01
N TYR A 108 -2.89 12.03 6.21
CA TYR A 108 -4.34 11.82 6.36
C TYR A 108 -4.74 10.90 7.53
N GLY A 109 -3.77 10.33 8.25
CA GLY A 109 -4.00 9.44 9.36
C GLY A 109 -4.62 8.09 8.95
N PRO A 110 -5.18 7.35 9.92
CA PRO A 110 -5.66 5.98 9.69
C PRO A 110 -6.96 5.92 8.87
N ALA A 111 -7.62 7.05 8.61
CA ALA A 111 -8.86 7.12 7.83
C ALA A 111 -8.64 6.85 6.33
N VAL A 112 -7.42 7.06 5.82
CA VAL A 112 -7.06 6.85 4.41
C VAL A 112 -5.89 5.88 4.31
N ARG A 113 -6.10 4.79 3.57
CA ARG A 113 -5.07 3.77 3.31
C ARG A 113 -4.56 3.91 1.88
N PHE A 114 -3.24 3.86 1.73
CA PHE A 114 -2.56 3.72 0.45
C PHE A 114 -2.17 2.24 0.31
N VAL A 115 -3.14 1.43 -0.10
CA VAL A 115 -2.98 -0.03 -0.21
C VAL A 115 -1.96 -0.36 -1.30
N LYS A 116 -0.98 -1.21 -0.98
CA LYS A 116 0.01 -1.69 -1.94
C LYS A 116 -0.67 -2.68 -2.88
N SER A 117 -1.13 -2.21 -4.02
CA SER A 117 -1.91 -3.04 -4.96
C SER A 117 -1.21 -4.32 -5.43
N GLY A 118 0.13 -4.34 -5.41
CA GLY A 118 0.91 -5.53 -5.70
C GLY A 118 0.78 -6.67 -4.68
N THR A 119 0.19 -6.44 -3.49
CA THR A 119 -0.07 -7.48 -2.50
C THR A 119 -1.45 -8.12 -2.63
N LEU A 120 -2.24 -7.75 -3.65
CA LEU A 120 -3.55 -8.32 -3.89
C LEU A 120 -3.41 -9.61 -4.72
N ASP A 121 -4.18 -10.65 -4.39
CA ASP A 121 -4.21 -11.88 -5.17
C ASP A 121 -4.58 -11.64 -6.65
N ARG A 122 -5.42 -10.64 -6.92
CA ARG A 122 -5.83 -10.23 -8.28
C ARG A 122 -5.23 -8.88 -8.69
N ALA A 123 -3.94 -8.66 -8.42
CA ALA A 123 -3.27 -7.39 -8.69
C ALA A 123 -3.42 -6.89 -10.16
N TRP A 124 -3.57 -7.79 -11.14
CA TRP A 124 -3.76 -7.43 -12.56
C TRP A 124 -5.08 -6.72 -12.87
N LEU A 125 -6.04 -6.70 -11.94
CA LEU A 125 -7.27 -5.90 -12.06
C LEU A 125 -7.02 -4.41 -11.77
N VAL A 126 -5.86 -4.08 -11.20
CA VAL A 126 -5.50 -2.73 -10.81
C VAL A 126 -4.52 -2.18 -11.83
N GLU A 127 -5.01 -1.33 -12.71
CA GLU A 127 -4.15 -0.48 -13.55
C GLU A 127 -3.92 0.85 -12.83
N PRO A 128 -2.73 1.47 -12.94
CA PRO A 128 -2.53 2.83 -12.45
C PRO A 128 -3.38 3.81 -13.25
N ASP A 129 -4.07 4.73 -12.57
CA ASP A 129 -4.70 5.87 -13.25
C ASP A 129 -3.65 6.88 -13.72
N LEU A 130 -2.51 6.96 -13.02
CA LEU A 130 -1.42 7.92 -13.27
C LEU A 130 -0.09 7.53 -12.58
N HIS A 131 0.98 8.26 -12.91
CA HIS A 131 2.29 8.16 -12.27
C HIS A 131 2.69 9.49 -11.63
N ILE A 132 3.22 9.43 -10.41
CA ILE A 132 3.70 10.61 -9.66
C ILE A 132 5.18 10.49 -9.34
N PHE A 133 5.82 11.65 -9.10
CA PHE A 133 7.24 11.75 -8.76
C PHE A 133 8.16 11.14 -9.83
N VAL A 134 7.78 11.22 -11.11
CA VAL A 134 8.54 10.61 -12.21
C VAL A 134 9.94 11.22 -12.40
N ARG A 135 10.22 12.37 -11.79
CA ARG A 135 11.57 12.95 -11.66
C ARG A 135 12.60 11.96 -11.11
N SER A 136 12.14 11.03 -10.26
CA SER A 136 12.97 10.03 -9.58
C SER A 136 12.87 8.64 -10.21
N LYS A 137 12.15 8.50 -11.34
CA LYS A 137 11.96 7.23 -12.05
C LYS A 137 13.31 6.61 -12.42
N ARG A 138 13.45 5.30 -12.21
CA ARG A 138 14.66 4.57 -12.61
C ARG A 138 14.87 4.67 -14.13
N PRO A 139 16.11 4.90 -14.62
CA PRO A 139 16.37 5.06 -16.05
C PRO A 139 15.94 3.86 -16.91
N PHE A 140 16.00 2.65 -16.35
CA PHE A 140 15.61 1.41 -17.05
C PHE A 140 14.09 1.17 -17.14
N VAL A 141 13.26 1.98 -16.47
CA VAL A 141 11.79 1.85 -16.51
C VAL A 141 11.21 2.74 -17.59
N THR A 142 10.57 2.14 -18.59
CA THR A 142 9.74 2.86 -19.57
C THR A 142 8.29 2.87 -19.11
N ILE A 143 7.66 4.05 -19.06
CA ILE A 143 6.21 4.18 -18.83
C ILE A 143 5.54 4.29 -20.21
N GLY A 144 5.00 3.16 -20.69
CA GLY A 144 4.43 3.02 -22.04
C GLY A 144 2.92 2.79 -22.06
N ASP A 145 2.22 3.04 -20.96
CA ASP A 145 0.78 2.77 -20.79
C ASP A 145 -0.13 3.95 -21.18
N GLY A 146 0.47 5.07 -21.62
CA GLY A 146 -0.25 6.29 -22.01
C GLY A 146 -0.92 7.03 -20.85
N LYS A 147 -0.65 6.65 -19.60
CA LYS A 147 -1.25 7.31 -18.42
C LYS A 147 -0.53 8.64 -18.11
N PRO A 148 -1.21 9.61 -17.48
CA PRO A 148 -0.60 10.86 -17.05
C PRO A 148 0.62 10.64 -16.15
N GLN A 149 1.66 11.47 -16.34
CA GLN A 149 2.92 11.41 -15.60
C GLN A 149 3.25 12.77 -14.99
N PHE A 150 3.44 12.83 -13.68
CA PHE A 150 3.70 14.05 -12.95
C PHE A 150 5.07 14.03 -12.28
N GLN A 151 5.78 15.16 -12.36
CA GLN A 151 7.07 15.34 -11.67
C GLN A 151 6.91 15.38 -10.14
N GLU A 152 5.72 15.71 -9.66
CA GLU A 152 5.36 15.85 -8.24
C GLU A 152 4.01 15.19 -7.95
N TYR A 153 3.39 15.51 -6.81
CA TYR A 153 2.02 15.12 -6.53
C TYR A 153 1.03 15.95 -7.38
N TYR A 154 -0.06 15.35 -7.81
CA TYR A 154 -1.06 15.97 -8.70
C TYR A 154 -2.22 16.59 -7.91
N ASP A 155 -2.96 17.49 -8.55
CA ASP A 155 -4.23 17.98 -8.04
C ASP A 155 -5.34 16.94 -8.26
N ARG A 156 -5.88 16.41 -7.15
CA ARG A 156 -6.94 15.39 -7.20
C ARG A 156 -8.19 15.87 -7.92
N ALA A 157 -8.56 17.15 -7.77
CA ALA A 157 -9.78 17.71 -8.34
C ALA A 157 -9.78 17.66 -9.88
N GLN A 158 -8.60 17.64 -10.50
CA GLN A 158 -8.45 17.63 -11.95
C GLN A 158 -8.48 16.22 -12.56
N PHE A 159 -8.12 15.18 -11.79
CA PHE A 159 -7.88 13.84 -12.34
C PHE A 159 -8.77 12.75 -11.77
N TRP A 160 -9.38 12.95 -10.60
CA TRP A 160 -10.26 11.95 -10.02
C TRP A 160 -11.62 11.97 -10.68
N ARG A 161 -12.18 10.77 -10.88
CA ARG A 161 -13.58 10.61 -11.31
C ARG A 161 -14.52 11.24 -10.26
N PRO A 162 -15.70 11.74 -10.64
CA PRO A 162 -16.66 12.35 -9.72
C PRO A 162 -16.95 11.50 -8.47
N GLU A 163 -17.17 10.19 -8.64
CA GLU A 163 -17.45 9.27 -7.54
C GLU A 163 -16.24 9.15 -6.58
N GLY A 164 -15.03 9.28 -7.12
CA GLY A 164 -13.80 9.33 -6.33
C GLY A 164 -13.71 10.60 -5.48
N LEU A 165 -14.12 11.75 -6.02
CA LEU A 165 -14.17 13.03 -5.31
C LEU A 165 -15.25 13.03 -4.22
N GLU A 166 -16.41 12.43 -4.49
CA GLU A 166 -17.46 12.27 -3.48
C GLU A 166 -17.02 11.40 -2.30
N ARG A 167 -16.36 10.27 -2.59
CA ARG A 167 -15.75 9.41 -1.55
C ARG A 167 -14.67 10.16 -0.78
N TRP A 168 -13.85 10.96 -1.46
CA TRP A 168 -12.85 11.82 -0.84
C TRP A 168 -13.48 12.83 0.12
N ALA A 169 -14.51 13.55 -0.31
CA ALA A 169 -15.22 14.52 0.52
C ALA A 169 -15.77 13.90 1.80
N ARG A 170 -16.32 12.67 1.73
CA ARG A 170 -16.80 11.94 2.90
C ARG A 170 -15.68 11.59 3.89
N VAL A 171 -14.57 11.02 3.40
CA VAL A 171 -13.46 10.63 4.30
C VAL A 171 -12.73 11.83 4.89
N MET A 172 -12.73 12.98 4.21
CA MET A 172 -12.09 14.20 4.69
C MET A 172 -12.66 14.71 6.02
N VAL A 173 -13.91 14.37 6.35
CA VAL A 173 -14.50 14.67 7.68
C VAL A 173 -13.73 13.95 8.79
N GLU A 174 -13.37 12.68 8.60
CA GLU A 174 -12.59 11.90 9.56
C GLU A 174 -11.13 12.34 9.60
N VAL A 175 -10.56 12.71 8.44
CA VAL A 175 -9.21 13.28 8.36
C VAL A 175 -9.12 14.58 9.15
N GLN A 176 -10.11 15.47 9.04
CA GLN A 176 -10.14 16.73 9.78
C GLN A 176 -10.21 16.50 11.29
N LYS A 177 -11.00 15.54 11.75
CA LYS A 177 -11.03 15.13 13.18
C LYS A 177 -9.66 14.65 13.65
N TYR A 178 -9.00 13.80 12.85
CA TYR A 178 -7.66 13.30 13.15
C TYR A 178 -6.62 14.43 13.22
N TRP A 179 -6.65 15.40 12.31
CA TRP A 179 -5.77 16.57 12.37
C TRP A 179 -6.00 17.41 13.62
N ALA A 180 -7.27 17.69 13.95
CA ALA A 180 -7.61 18.46 15.14
C ALA A 180 -7.11 17.77 16.42
N SER A 181 -7.27 16.44 16.55
CA SER A 181 -6.78 15.70 17.72
C SER A 181 -5.26 15.63 17.79
N SER A 182 -4.58 15.60 16.63
CA SER A 182 -3.12 15.49 16.58
C SER A 182 -2.42 16.82 16.90
N GLN A 183 -3.06 17.96 16.60
CA GLN A 183 -2.55 19.29 16.97
C GLN A 183 -2.84 19.66 18.44
N ALA A 184 -3.84 19.05 19.06
CA ALA A 184 -4.15 19.29 20.48
C ALA A 184 -3.20 18.54 21.45
N GLY A 185 -2.42 17.58 20.94
CA GLY A 185 -1.47 16.77 21.73
C GLY A 185 0.00 17.14 21.55
N SER A 186 0.31 18.19 20.79
CA SER A 186 1.65 18.76 20.56
C SER A 186 1.80 20.11 21.24
#